data_AF-A0A940BAI7-F1
#
_entry.id   AF-A0A940BAI7-F1
#
_cell.length_a   1.000
_cell.length_b   1.000
_cell.length_c   1.000
_cell.angle_alpha   90.00
_cell.angle_beta   90.00
_cell.angle_gamma   90.00
#
_symmetry.space_group_name_H-M   'P 1'
#
loop_
_entity.id
_entity.type
_entity.pdbx_description
1 polymer ?
#
loop_
_entity_poly.entity_id
_entity_poly.type
_entity_poly.pdbx_seq_one_letter_code
_entity_poly.pdbx_strand_id
1 'polypeptide(L)' 'MMTVHEVSKLAGVSIRTLQYYDTIGLLHPAGYTDSGYRLYDDTDL' A
#
# COMPACT_ATOMS: atom_id res chain seq x y z
N MET A 1 -2.59 3.12 -9.60
CA MET A 1 -3.22 3.18 -8.26
C MET A 1 -3.91 1.88 -7.89
N MET A 2 -3.37 1.19 -6.90
CA MET A 2 -3.80 -0.11 -6.39
C MET A 2 -4.11 0.00 -4.90
N THR A 3 -5.08 -0.76 -4.43
CA THR A 3 -5.35 -0.87 -2.99
C THR A 3 -4.28 -1.69 -2.29
N VAL A 4 -4.13 -1.50 -0.96
CA VAL A 4 -3.20 -2.32 -0.16
C VAL A 4 -3.45 -3.84 -0.32
N HIS A 5 -4.69 -4.23 -0.64
CA HIS A 5 -5.07 -5.62 -0.83
C HIS A 5 -4.53 -6.17 -2.17
N GLU A 6 -4.55 -5.36 -3.22
CA GLU A 6 -4.00 -5.72 -4.53
C GLU A 6 -2.47 -5.76 -4.49
N VAL A 7 -1.84 -4.77 -3.85
CA VAL A 7 -0.37 -4.76 -3.63
C VAL A 7 0.06 -5.97 -2.81
N SER A 8 -0.70 -6.33 -1.77
CA SER A 8 -0.42 -7.53 -0.97
C SER A 8 -0.41 -8.80 -1.82
N LYS A 9 -1.33 -8.92 -2.78
CA LYS A 9 -1.38 -10.05 -3.71
C LYS A 9 -0.25 -10.03 -4.74
N LEU A 10 0.11 -8.87 -5.26
CA LEU A 10 1.20 -8.72 -6.24
C LEU A 10 2.58 -8.99 -5.62
N ALA A 11 2.88 -8.32 -4.50
CA ALA A 11 4.16 -8.44 -3.82
C ALA A 11 4.32 -9.74 -3.01
N GLY A 12 3.23 -10.49 -2.82
CA GLY A 12 3.23 -11.72 -2.00
C GLY A 12 3.49 -11.46 -0.51
N VAL A 13 3.37 -10.21 -0.06
CA VAL A 13 3.53 -9.82 1.35
C VAL A 13 2.17 -9.60 2.00
N SER A 14 2.09 -9.75 3.31
CA SER A 14 0.84 -9.51 4.03
C SER A 14 0.48 -8.02 4.04
N ILE A 15 -0.82 -7.70 4.13
CA ILE A 15 -1.32 -6.32 4.33
C ILE A 15 -0.66 -5.67 5.56
N ARG A 16 -0.42 -6.46 6.62
CA ARG A 16 0.25 -6.00 7.85
C ARG A 16 1.69 -5.56 7.57
N THR A 17 2.38 -6.26 6.67
CA THR A 17 3.74 -5.89 6.23
C THR A 17 3.73 -4.55 5.50
N LEU A 18 2.78 -4.32 4.60
CA LEU A 18 2.64 -3.04 3.91
C LEU A 18 2.29 -1.90 4.88
N GLN A 19 1.42 -2.15 5.85
CA GLN A 19 1.14 -1.18 6.93
C GLN A 19 2.37 -0.90 7.79
N TYR A 20 3.20 -1.91 8.03
CA TYR A 20 4.46 -1.73 8.74
C TYR A 20 5.42 -0.83 7.96
N TYR A 21 5.53 -1.03 6.65
CA TYR A 21 6.35 -0.17 5.77
C TYR A 21 5.86 1.28 5.73
N ASP A 22 4.55 1.49 5.74
CA ASP A 22 3.95 2.83 5.91
C ASP A 22 4.29 3.45 7.27
N THR A 23 4.17 2.67 8.36
CA THR A 23 4.46 3.20 9.71
C THR A 23 5.93 3.53 9.95
N ILE A 24 6.86 2.83 9.29
CA ILE A 24 8.29 3.15 9.35
C ILE A 24 8.72 4.17 8.28
N GLY A 25 7.81 4.61 7.39
CA GLY A 25 8.11 5.54 6.30
C GLY A 25 8.94 4.94 5.17
N LEU A 26 8.98 3.61 5.03
CA LEU A 26 9.64 2.92 3.93
C LEU A 26 8.81 2.97 2.65
N LEU A 27 7.48 2.98 2.78
CA LEU A 27 6.53 2.98 1.67
C LEU A 27 5.44 4.01 1.96
N HIS A 28 5.32 5.05 1.12
CA HIS A 28 4.27 6.04 1.27
C HIS A 28 3.07 5.70 0.38
N PRO A 29 1.84 5.80 0.88
CA PRO A 29 0.68 5.67 0.01
C PRO A 29 0.65 6.83 -0.97
N ALA A 30 0.58 6.53 -2.26
CA ALA A 30 0.40 7.50 -3.34
C ALA A 30 -0.90 8.32 -3.21
N GLY A 31 -1.88 7.81 -2.46
CA GLY A 31 -3.07 8.56 -2.12
C GLY A 31 -4.02 7.82 -1.19
N TYR A 32 -5.19 8.42 -0.97
CA TYR A 32 -6.29 7.81 -0.24
C TYR A 32 -7.53 7.80 -1.13
N THR A 33 -8.33 6.74 -1.07
CA THR A 33 -9.66 6.74 -1.67
C THR A 33 -10.57 7.72 -0.90
N ASP A 34 -11.68 8.13 -1.52
CA ASP A 34 -12.73 8.92 -0.83
C ASP A 34 -13.29 8.22 0.42
N SER A 35 -13.13 6.90 0.51
CA SER A 35 -13.54 6.11 1.68
C SER A 35 -12.44 5.96 2.73
N GLY A 36 -11.27 6.59 2.55
CA GLY A 36 -10.14 6.57 3.49
C GLY A 36 -9.20 5.36 3.35
N TYR A 37 -9.32 4.56 2.29
CA TYR A 37 -8.41 3.44 2.05
C TYR A 37 -7.10 3.92 1.40
N ARG A 38 -5.98 3.32 1.79
CA ARG A 38 -4.66 3.62 1.21
C ARG A 38 -4.55 3.08 -0.22
N LEU A 39 -4.15 3.95 -1.13
CA LEU A 39 -3.79 3.65 -2.51
C LEU A 39 -2.27 3.77 -2.66
N TYR A 40 -1.69 2.81 -3.35
CA TYR A 40 -0.28 2.77 -3.73
C TYR A 40 -0.19 2.85 -5.25
N ASP A 41 0.86 3.46 -5.80
CA ASP A 41 1.06 3.47 -7.24
C ASP A 41 2.02 2.37 -7.68
N ASP A 42 1.94 1.95 -8.94
CA ASP A 42 2.83 0.90 -9.49
C ASP A 42 4.31 1.33 -9.46
N THR A 43 4.58 2.64 -9.40
CA THR A 43 5.93 3.19 -9.23
C THR A 43 6.54 2.99 -7.84
N ASP A 44 5.76 2.57 -6.84
CA ASP A 44 6.23 2.28 -5.48
C ASP A 44 6.65 0.80 -5.28
N LEU A 45 6.50 -0.05 -6.31
CA LEU A 45 6.77 -1.50 -6.28
C LEU A 45 8.17 -1.88 -6.80
#